data_AF-A0A1Y4GPS6-F1
#
_entry.id   AF-A0A1Y4GPS6-F1
#
_cell.length_a   1.000
_cell.length_b   1.000
_cell.length_c   1.000
_cell.angle_alpha   90.00
_cell.angle_beta   90.00
_cell.angle_gamma   90.00
#
_symmetry.space_group_name_H-M   'P 1'
#
loop_
_entity.id
_entity.type
_entity.pdbx_description
1 polymer ?
#
loop_
_entity_poly.entity_id
_entity_poly.type
_entity_poly.pdbx_seq_one_letter_code
_entity_poly.pdbx_strand_id
1 'polypeptide(L)'
;MKWFNKHFITVLSIWWILQGLTLLGSGISFSLDLEDLSYTLLGIGCCLIIIAFLLLIKHRVLRSVLSILLFLYSIYTIFFMGLLFLFEQVNNMFGCIMICFVIPDLNFLLSLKLLMSTQKKT
;
A
#
# COMPACT_ATOMS: atom_id res chain seq x y z
N MET A 1 -18.04 13.02 9.30
CA MET A 1 -17.45 12.86 7.94
C MET A 1 -16.66 14.07 7.41
N LYS A 2 -17.01 15.34 7.71
CA LYS A 2 -16.29 16.52 7.18
C LYS A 2 -14.81 16.60 7.58
N TRP A 3 -14.46 16.19 8.81
CA TRP A 3 -13.07 16.17 9.29
C TRP A 3 -12.20 15.17 8.52
N PHE A 4 -12.67 13.95 8.32
CA PHE A 4 -11.95 12.91 7.57
C PHE A 4 -11.66 13.35 6.12
N ASN A 5 -12.61 14.01 5.44
CA ASN A 5 -12.35 14.54 4.10
C ASN A 5 -11.32 15.69 4.10
N LYS A 6 -11.24 16.49 5.16
CA LYS A 6 -10.24 17.56 5.29
C LYS A 6 -8.83 17.00 5.52
N HIS A 7 -8.72 15.92 6.30
CA HIS A 7 -7.45 15.29 6.66
C HIS A 7 -7.13 14.01 5.86
N PHE A 8 -7.93 13.70 4.84
CA PHE A 8 -7.87 12.44 4.10
C PHE A 8 -6.46 12.14 3.56
N ILE A 9 -5.81 13.13 2.95
CA ILE A 9 -4.46 12.98 2.38
C ILE A 9 -3.44 12.70 3.48
N THR A 10 -3.56 13.35 4.65
CA THR A 10 -2.66 13.11 5.78
C THR A 10 -2.85 11.70 6.34
N VAL A 11 -4.08 11.26 6.52
CA VAL A 11 -4.40 9.88 6.98
C VAL A 11 -3.88 8.86 5.96
N LEU A 12 -4.07 9.14 4.67
CA LEU A 12 -3.59 8.30 3.58
C LEU A 12 -2.05 8.19 3.58
N SER A 13 -1.35 9.31 3.72
CA SER A 13 0.12 9.31 3.84
C SER A 13 0.59 8.50 5.05
N ILE A 14 -0.04 8.66 6.22
CA ILE A 14 0.30 7.87 7.42
C ILE A 14 0.08 6.37 7.17
N TRP A 15 -1.03 6.00 6.52
CA TRP A 15 -1.33 4.61 6.17
C TRP A 15 -0.24 3.97 5.30
N TRP A 16 0.21 4.67 4.25
CA TRP A 16 1.27 4.17 3.38
C TRP A 16 2.64 4.11 4.06
N ILE A 17 2.95 5.05 4.97
CA ILE A 17 4.17 5.00 5.78
C ILE A 17 4.17 3.75 6.67
N LEU A 18 3.04 3.45 7.34
CA LEU A 18 2.93 2.27 8.19
C LEU A 18 3.18 0.99 7.40
N GLN A 19 2.59 0.84 6.21
CA GLN A 19 2.85 -0.32 5.35
C GLN A 19 4.30 -0.39 4.89
N GLY A 20 4.88 0.74 4.49
CA GLY A 20 6.29 0.80 4.09
C GLY A 20 7.23 0.35 5.22
N LEU A 21 6.97 0.79 6.46
CA LEU A 21 7.74 0.37 7.63
C LEU A 21 7.56 -1.13 7.94
N THR A 22 6.36 -1.67 7.80
CA THR A 22 6.12 -3.12 7.98
C THR A 22 6.89 -3.94 6.96
N LEU A 23 6.93 -3.51 5.69
CA LEU A 23 7.70 -4.17 4.64
C LEU A 23 9.20 -4.07 4.88
N LEU A 24 9.69 -2.92 5.36
CA LEU A 24 11.10 -2.77 5.74
C LEU A 24 11.48 -3.73 6.88
N GLY A 25 10.68 -3.77 7.95
CA GLY A 25 10.92 -4.69 9.07
C GLY A 25 10.89 -6.15 8.63
N SER A 26 9.96 -6.52 7.75
CA SER A 26 9.87 -7.87 7.17
C SER A 26 11.08 -8.18 6.30
N GLY A 27 11.50 -7.26 5.43
CA GLY A 27 12.70 -7.41 4.59
C GLY A 27 13.96 -7.62 5.42
N ILE A 28 14.16 -6.82 6.49
CA ILE A 28 15.29 -7.02 7.43
C ILE A 28 15.23 -8.42 8.06
N SER A 29 14.06 -8.89 8.47
CA SER A 29 13.89 -10.22 9.05
C SER A 29 14.20 -11.36 8.06
N PHE A 30 13.83 -11.20 6.79
CA PHE A 30 14.08 -12.20 5.74
C PHE A 30 15.48 -12.12 5.14
N SER A 31 16.26 -11.08 5.45
CA SER A 31 17.60 -10.85 4.87
C SER A 31 18.61 -11.96 5.16
N LEU A 32 18.36 -12.79 6.19
CA LEU A 32 19.23 -13.91 6.56
C LEU A 32 18.93 -15.20 5.78
N ASP A 33 17.71 -15.36 5.26
CA ASP A 33 17.26 -16.64 4.66
C ASP A 33 16.91 -16.54 3.16
N LEU A 34 16.42 -15.39 2.70
CA LEU A 34 15.91 -15.17 1.34
C LEU A 34 16.34 -13.78 0.83
N GLU A 35 17.59 -13.68 0.39
CA GLU A 35 18.22 -12.40 0.01
C GLU A 35 17.44 -11.63 -1.07
N ASP A 36 17.03 -12.30 -2.14
CA ASP A 36 16.30 -11.66 -3.26
C ASP A 36 14.91 -11.12 -2.85
N LEU A 37 14.20 -11.88 -2.01
CA LEU A 37 12.90 -11.47 -1.48
C LEU A 37 13.07 -10.31 -0.51
N SER A 38 14.11 -10.36 0.34
CA SER A 38 14.47 -9.29 1.27
C SER A 38 14.72 -7.96 0.54
N TYR A 39 15.57 -7.94 -0.49
CA TYR A 39 15.83 -6.71 -1.24
C TYR A 39 14.58 -6.16 -1.94
N THR A 40 13.73 -7.05 -2.45
CA THR A 40 12.46 -6.66 -3.07
C THR A 40 11.51 -6.00 -2.06
N LEU A 41 11.36 -6.60 -0.87
CA LEU A 41 10.54 -6.05 0.22
C LEU A 41 11.09 -4.71 0.72
N LEU A 42 12.40 -4.59 0.86
CA LEU A 42 13.07 -3.34 1.25
C LEU A 42 12.85 -2.23 0.21
N GLY A 43 13.02 -2.55 -1.07
CA GLY A 43 12.80 -1.62 -2.18
C GLY A 43 11.36 -1.12 -2.25
N ILE A 44 10.38 -2.02 -2.15
CA ILE A 44 8.96 -1.66 -2.14
C ILE A 44 8.63 -0.81 -0.89
N GLY A 45 9.16 -1.18 0.28
CA GLY A 45 8.98 -0.45 1.52
C GLY A 45 9.47 1.00 1.43
N CYS A 46 10.69 1.20 0.91
CA CYS A 46 11.25 2.53 0.65
C CYS A 46 10.39 3.33 -0.34
N CYS A 47 9.95 2.72 -1.45
CA CYS A 47 9.10 3.36 -2.44
C CYS A 47 7.77 3.86 -1.85
N LEU A 48 7.12 3.05 -1.00
CA LEU A 48 5.87 3.45 -0.35
C LEU A 48 6.06 4.67 0.56
N ILE A 49 7.15 4.71 1.32
CA ILE A 49 7.46 5.85 2.20
C ILE A 49 7.67 7.12 1.37
N ILE A 50 8.46 7.04 0.28
CA ILE A 50 8.71 8.17 -0.61
C ILE A 50 7.38 8.67 -1.24
N ILE A 51 6.55 7.75 -1.75
CA ILE A 51 5.24 8.08 -2.33
C ILE A 51 4.34 8.76 -1.28
N ALA A 52 4.36 8.28 -0.04
CA ALA A 52 3.56 8.85 1.04
C ALA A 52 3.94 10.31 1.36
N PHE A 53 5.23 10.65 1.33
CA PHE A 53 5.68 12.03 1.47
C PHE A 53 5.33 12.88 0.24
N LEU A 54 5.49 12.34 -0.97
CA LEU A 54 5.14 13.05 -2.20
C LEU A 54 3.64 13.39 -2.28
N LEU A 55 2.76 12.57 -1.71
CA LEU A 55 1.32 12.85 -1.63
C LEU A 55 0.98 14.13 -0.85
N LEU A 56 1.82 14.51 0.12
CA LEU A 56 1.64 15.73 0.90
C LEU A 56 1.86 17.00 0.06
N ILE A 57 2.63 16.91 -1.02
CA ILE A 57 2.85 18.01 -1.96
C ILE A 57 1.53 18.36 -2.65
N LYS A 58 1.17 19.64 -2.66
CA LYS A 58 -0.05 20.15 -3.31
C LYS A 58 0.10 20.30 -4.82
N HIS A 59 0.53 19.25 -5.50
CA HIS A 59 0.70 19.23 -6.96
C HIS A 59 -0.28 18.25 -7.63
N ARG A 60 -1.15 18.74 -8.51
CA ARG A 60 -2.27 17.97 -9.09
C ARG A 60 -1.80 16.78 -9.92
N VAL A 61 -0.88 17.03 -10.87
CA VAL A 61 -0.38 15.99 -11.79
C VAL A 61 0.35 14.91 -11.01
N LEU A 62 1.17 15.31 -10.04
CA LEU A 62 1.92 14.39 -9.19
C LEU A 62 0.98 13.47 -8.42
N ARG A 63 -0.08 14.02 -7.79
CA ARG A 63 -1.08 13.22 -7.08
C ARG A 63 -1.82 12.24 -7.98
N SER A 64 -2.14 12.64 -9.21
CA SER A 64 -2.80 11.73 -10.16
C SER A 64 -1.90 10.56 -10.50
N VAL A 65 -0.63 10.82 -10.80
CA VAL A 65 0.37 9.80 -11.12
C VAL A 65 0.58 8.86 -9.93
N LEU A 66 0.78 9.41 -8.73
CA LEU A 66 0.93 8.62 -7.50
C LEU A 66 -0.32 7.80 -7.19
N SER A 67 -1.52 8.34 -7.44
CA SER A 67 -2.77 7.62 -7.25
C SER A 67 -2.88 6.40 -8.17
N ILE A 68 -2.45 6.52 -9.43
CA ILE A 68 -2.44 5.41 -10.39
C ILE A 68 -1.40 4.36 -9.95
N LEU A 69 -0.21 4.79 -9.56
CA LEU A 69 0.84 3.91 -9.03
C LEU A 69 0.37 3.12 -7.81
N LEU A 70 -0.24 3.78 -6.83
CA LEU A 70 -0.79 3.14 -5.64
C LEU A 70 -1.96 2.20 -5.95
N PHE A 71 -2.77 2.54 -6.96
CA PHE A 71 -3.85 1.67 -7.42
C PHE A 71 -3.31 0.40 -8.08
N LEU A 72 -2.32 0.51 -8.96
CA LEU A 72 -1.63 -0.63 -9.57
C LEU A 72 -0.94 -1.50 -8.51
N TYR A 73 -0.28 -0.87 -7.53
CA TYR A 73 0.30 -1.57 -6.38
C TYR A 73 -0.77 -2.36 -5.62
N SER A 74 -1.94 -1.77 -5.38
CA SER A 74 -3.05 -2.45 -4.70
C SER A 74 -3.50 -3.71 -5.46
N ILE A 75 -3.68 -3.60 -6.79
CA ILE A 75 -4.05 -4.75 -7.64
C ILE A 75 -2.97 -5.84 -7.60
N TYR A 76 -1.70 -5.45 -7.72
CA TYR A 76 -0.58 -6.38 -7.63
C TYR A 76 -0.57 -7.12 -6.29
N THR A 77 -0.82 -6.41 -5.19
CA THR A 77 -0.84 -6.98 -3.84
C THR A 77 -2.00 -7.98 -3.68
N ILE A 78 -3.19 -7.67 -4.20
CA ILE A 78 -4.34 -8.60 -4.23
C ILE A 78 -3.96 -9.89 -4.96
N PHE A 79 -3.40 -9.76 -6.17
CA PHE A 79 -3.06 -10.90 -7.00
C PHE A 79 -1.98 -11.78 -6.35
N PHE A 80 -0.92 -11.17 -5.83
CA PHE A 80 0.19 -11.89 -5.19
C PHE A 80 -0.27 -12.59 -3.90
N MET A 81 -1.08 -11.93 -3.08
CA MET A 81 -1.62 -12.55 -1.86
C MET A 81 -2.66 -13.63 -2.17
N GLY A 82 -3.46 -13.47 -3.22
CA GLY A 82 -4.36 -14.51 -3.71
C GLY A 82 -3.61 -15.76 -4.16
N LEU A 83 -2.46 -15.61 -4.82
CA LEU A 83 -1.59 -16.72 -5.18
C LEU A 83 -1.00 -17.39 -3.92
N LEU A 84 -0.46 -16.61 -2.98
CA LEU A 84 0.06 -17.14 -1.72
C LEU A 84 -0.99 -17.95 -0.94
N PHE A 85 -2.22 -17.44 -0.84
CA PHE A 85 -3.32 -18.17 -0.20
C PHE A 85 -3.65 -19.51 -0.88
N LEU A 86 -3.52 -19.60 -2.21
CA LEU A 86 -3.75 -20.83 -2.96
C LEU A 86 -2.59 -21.84 -2.80
N PHE A 87 -1.36 -21.36 -2.61
CA PHE A 87 -0.16 -22.20 -2.52
C PHE A 87 0.21 -22.62 -1.08
N GLU A 88 -0.12 -21.83 -0.06
CA GLU A 88 0.16 -22.17 1.33
C GLU A 88 -1.05 -22.84 2.01
N GLN A 89 -0.83 -24.02 2.61
CA GLN A 89 -1.68 -24.55 3.69
C GLN A 89 -1.44 -23.72 4.96
N VAL A 90 -1.96 -22.50 5.00
CA VAL A 90 -1.69 -21.57 6.11
C VAL A 90 -2.38 -22.06 7.38
N ASN A 91 -1.58 -22.47 8.36
CA ASN A 91 -2.03 -22.96 9.68
C ASN A 91 -2.75 -21.89 10.53
N ASN A 92 -2.74 -20.62 10.09
CA ASN A 92 -3.32 -19.48 10.79
C ASN A 92 -4.25 -18.65 9.88
N MET A 93 -5.47 -19.17 9.70
CA MET A 93 -6.50 -18.67 8.79
C MET A 93 -6.83 -17.18 8.98
N PHE A 94 -6.81 -16.69 10.23
CA PHE A 94 -7.18 -15.30 10.55
C PHE A 94 -6.15 -14.27 10.06
N GLY A 95 -4.86 -14.55 10.26
CA GLY A 95 -3.78 -13.70 9.75
C GLY A 95 -3.79 -13.63 8.22
N CYS A 96 -4.08 -14.76 7.58
CA CYS A 96 -4.17 -14.85 6.14
C CYS A 96 -5.33 -14.02 5.56
N ILE A 97 -6.51 -14.04 6.20
CA ILE A 97 -7.66 -13.21 5.77
C ILE A 97 -7.34 -11.71 5.88
N MET A 98 -6.71 -11.28 6.98
CA MET A 98 -6.35 -9.88 7.18
C MET A 98 -5.33 -9.39 6.13
N ILE A 99 -4.33 -10.22 5.81
CA ILE A 99 -3.27 -9.89 4.86
C ILE A 99 -3.76 -9.97 3.41
N CYS A 100 -4.60 -10.97 3.08
CA CYS A 100 -5.02 -11.23 1.70
C CYS A 100 -6.24 -10.42 1.26
N PHE A 101 -7.12 -10.01 2.17
CA PHE A 101 -8.36 -9.32 1.82
C PHE A 101 -8.44 -7.92 2.43
N VAL A 102 -8.24 -7.79 3.74
CA VAL A 102 -8.50 -6.50 4.42
C VAL A 102 -7.49 -5.41 4.01
N ILE A 103 -6.20 -5.71 4.02
CA ILE A 103 -5.18 -4.73 3.64
C ILE A 103 -5.29 -4.35 2.15
N PRO A 104 -5.40 -5.31 1.20
CA PRO A 104 -5.47 -4.98 -0.21
C PRO A 104 -6.79 -4.27 -0.59
N ASP A 105 -7.92 -4.63 0.01
CA ASP A 105 -9.20 -3.94 -0.20
C ASP A 105 -9.16 -2.50 0.33
N LEU A 106 -8.57 -2.28 1.51
CA LEU A 106 -8.37 -0.93 2.05
C LEU A 106 -7.46 -0.10 1.12
N ASN A 107 -6.38 -0.68 0.61
CA ASN A 107 -5.48 -0.03 -0.33
C ASN A 107 -6.20 0.37 -1.63
N PHE A 108 -7.03 -0.53 -2.16
CA PHE A 108 -7.87 -0.28 -3.33
C PHE A 108 -8.88 0.86 -3.09
N LEU A 109 -9.63 0.81 -1.99
CA LEU A 109 -10.63 1.84 -1.67
C LEU A 109 -9.99 3.22 -1.46
N LEU A 110 -8.84 3.26 -0.77
CA LEU A 110 -8.11 4.49 -0.48
C LEU A 110 -7.50 5.10 -1.76
N SER A 111 -6.88 4.29 -2.62
CA SER A 111 -6.33 4.74 -3.90
C SER A 111 -7.43 5.17 -4.87
N LEU A 112 -8.56 4.45 -4.94
CA LEU A 112 -9.71 4.83 -5.75
C LEU A 112 -10.31 6.17 -5.30
N LYS A 113 -10.47 6.35 -3.98
CA LYS A 113 -10.96 7.62 -3.43
C LYS A 113 -10.00 8.78 -3.73
N LEU A 114 -8.69 8.54 -3.67
CA LEU A 114 -7.69 9.53 -4.06
C LEU A 114 -7.83 9.90 -5.55
N LEU A 115 -7.99 8.91 -6.43
CA LEU A 115 -8.18 9.12 -7.87
C LEU A 115 -9.42 9.97 -8.16
N MET A 116 -10.57 9.58 -7.61
CA MET A 116 -11.83 10.32 -7.76
C MET A 116 -11.74 11.75 -7.22
N SER A 117 -11.04 11.95 -6.10
CA SER A 117 -10.85 13.28 -5.50
C SER A 117 -9.96 14.20 -6.36
N THR A 118 -9.04 13.61 -7.12
CA THR A 118 -8.12 14.34 -8.01
C THR A 118 -8.82 14.74 -9.32
N GLN A 119 -9.84 13.97 -9.73
CA GLN A 119 -10.64 14.23 -10.94
C GLN A 119 -11.80 15.22 -10.70
N LYS A 120 -12.46 15.21 -9.52
CA LYS A 120 -13.67 16.02 -9.22
C LYS A 120 -13.50 17.56 -9.14
N LYS A 121 -12.32 18.14 -9.43
CA LYS A 121 -12.10 19.60 -9.49
C LYS A 121 -12.02 20.13 -10.92
N THR A 122 -13.01 19.75 -11.75
CA THR A 122 -13.33 20.39 -13.04
C THR A 122 -14.73 20.93 -12.96
#